data_AF-A0A231HD14-F1
#
_entry.id   AF-A0A231HD14-F1
#
_cell.length_a   1.000
_cell.length_b   1.000
_cell.length_c   1.000
_cell.angle_alpha   90.00
_cell.angle_beta   90.00
_cell.angle_gamma   90.00
#
_symmetry.space_group_name_H-M   'P 1'
#
loop_
_entity.id
_entity.type
_entity.pdbx_description
1 polymer ?
#
loop_
_entity_poly.entity_id
_entity_poly.type
_entity_poly.pdbx_seq_one_letter_code
_entity_poly.pdbx_strand_id
1 'polypeptide(L)'
;MSVVDQALVDMRNGGRVLVVAPTQSAAVALFDNASRRLTDGETGHRSHSPRIRGAGEGWIQFQSFSAAGRGLTLDRVYVELSALVTELAPAVGGDLANIRINPLHTAEV
;
A
#
# COMPACT_ATOMS: atom_id res chain seq x y z
N MET A 1 1.59 -4.43 13.72
CA MET A 1 2.58 -3.97 12.72
C MET A 1 1.82 -3.38 11.54
N SER A 2 2.22 -2.22 11.00
CA SER A 2 1.46 -1.58 9.91
C SER A 2 1.78 -2.18 8.53
N VAL A 3 0.90 -1.99 7.54
CA VAL A 3 1.17 -2.37 6.13
C VAL A 3 2.48 -1.74 5.62
N VAL A 4 2.74 -0.49 6.00
CA VAL A 4 3.97 0.22 5.64
C VAL A 4 5.21 -0.44 6.25
N ASP A 5 5.14 -0.87 7.52
CA ASP A 5 6.28 -1.55 8.17
C ASP A 5 6.64 -2.86 7.45
N GLN A 6 5.62 -3.68 7.15
CA GLN A 6 5.85 -4.94 6.45
C GLN A 6 6.36 -4.72 5.03
N ALA A 7 5.80 -3.74 4.30
CA ALA A 7 6.25 -3.42 2.94
C ALA A 7 7.72 -2.95 2.91
N LEU A 8 8.16 -2.16 3.90
CA LEU A 8 9.56 -1.75 4.04
C LEU A 8 10.49 -2.92 4.35
N VAL A 9 10.08 -3.86 5.21
CA VAL A 9 10.85 -5.08 5.48
C VAL A 9 11.01 -5.91 4.21
N ASP A 10 9.93 -6.14 3.46
CA ASP A 10 9.98 -6.94 2.24
C ASP A 10 10.83 -6.27 1.14
N MET A 11 10.71 -4.95 0.99
CA MET A 11 11.56 -4.17 0.09
C MET A 11 13.04 -4.31 0.45
N ARG A 12 13.39 -4.20 1.73
CA ARG A 12 14.78 -4.34 2.21
C ARG A 12 15.33 -5.74 1.99
N ASN A 13 14.46 -6.75 1.95
CA ASN A 13 14.80 -8.11 1.55
C ASN A 13 14.86 -8.31 0.02
N GLY A 14 14.85 -7.22 -0.76
CA GLY A 14 14.94 -7.25 -2.23
C GLY A 14 13.60 -7.41 -2.95
N GLY A 15 12.47 -7.37 -2.22
CA GLY A 15 11.14 -7.57 -2.79
C GLY A 15 10.63 -6.38 -3.60
N ARG A 16 9.83 -6.69 -4.63
CA ARG A 16 9.06 -5.75 -5.45
C ARG A 16 7.62 -5.76 -4.94
N VAL A 17 7.27 -4.70 -4.23
CA VAL A 17 6.05 -4.62 -3.42
C VAL A 17 5.09 -3.60 -4.03
N LEU A 18 3.82 -3.97 -4.13
CA LEU A 18 2.73 -3.03 -4.40
C LEU A 18 1.91 -2.81 -3.13
N VAL A 19 1.74 -1.56 -2.72
CA VAL A 19 0.79 -1.16 -1.66
C VAL A 19 -0.39 -0.48 -2.32
N VAL A 20 -1.57 -1.08 -2.19
CA VAL A 20 -2.82 -0.59 -2.76
C VAL A 20 -3.67 0.03 -1.67
N ALA A 21 -4.15 1.25 -1.89
CA ALA A 21 -5.03 1.98 -0.99
C ALA A 21 -6.39 2.27 -1.66
N PRO A 22 -7.42 2.67 -0.89
CA PRO A 22 -8.75 2.90 -1.44
C PRO A 22 -8.80 4.09 -2.40
N THR A 23 -8.04 5.14 -2.09
CA THR A 23 -7.99 6.39 -2.86
C THR A 23 -6.55 6.78 -3.17
N GLN A 24 -6.36 7.65 -4.16
CA GLN A 24 -5.03 8.17 -4.49
C GLN A 24 -4.44 8.97 -3.32
N SER A 25 -5.27 9.76 -2.62
CA SER A 25 -4.85 10.51 -1.44
C SER A 25 -4.36 9.59 -0.32
N ALA A 26 -5.04 8.45 -0.10
CA ALA A 26 -4.59 7.45 0.88
C ALA A 26 -3.27 6.79 0.45
N ALA A 27 -3.08 6.47 -0.83
CA ALA A 27 -1.83 5.93 -1.35
C ALA A 27 -0.67 6.93 -1.14
N VAL A 28 -0.90 8.21 -1.38
CA VAL A 28 0.07 9.29 -1.13
C VAL A 28 0.37 9.43 0.37
N ALA A 29 -0.63 9.34 1.24
CA ALA A 29 -0.42 9.40 2.68
C ALA A 29 0.43 8.21 3.20
N LEU A 30 0.22 7.01 2.65
CA LEU A 30 1.05 5.84 2.95
C LEU A 30 2.49 6.03 2.47
N PHE A 31 2.68 6.58 1.26
CA PHE A 31 3.99 6.95 0.75
C PHE A 31 4.69 8.00 1.65
N ASP A 32 4.00 9.06 2.06
CA ASP A 32 4.55 10.10 2.93
C ASP A 32 4.88 9.53 4.33
N ASN A 33 4.14 8.52 4.80
CA ASN A 33 4.45 7.79 6.02
C ASN A 33 5.71 6.93 5.85
N ALA A 34 5.79 6.15 4.78
CA ALA A 34 6.95 5.31 4.47
C ALA A 34 8.22 6.14 4.24
N SER A 35 8.10 7.29 3.57
CA SER A 35 9.21 8.20 3.27
C SER A 35 9.88 8.78 4.53
N ARG A 36 9.13 8.92 5.62
CA ARG A 36 9.68 9.35 6.93
C ARG A 36 10.49 8.27 7.65
N ARG A 37 10.48 7.03 7.14
CA ARG A 37 11.12 5.85 7.73
C ARG A 37 12.27 5.32 6.88
N LEU A 38 12.66 6.08 5.86
CA LEU A 38 13.77 5.71 4.97
C LEU A 38 15.09 5.76 5.73
N THR A 39 15.95 4.78 5.47
CA THR A 39 17.32 4.72 5.96
C THR A 39 18.31 5.05 4.85
N ASP A 40 19.60 5.12 5.19
CA ASP A 40 20.66 5.42 4.22
C ASP A 40 20.61 4.51 2.98
N GLY A 41 20.68 5.12 1.80
CA GLY A 41 20.60 4.44 0.51
C GLY A 41 19.17 4.23 -0.01
N GLU A 42 18.13 4.41 0.80
CA GLU A 42 16.74 4.35 0.35
C GLU A 42 16.26 5.71 -0.19
N THR A 43 15.46 5.70 -1.25
CA THR A 43 14.98 6.95 -1.88
C THR A 43 13.49 6.90 -2.16
N GLY A 44 12.80 8.01 -1.88
CA GLY A 44 11.38 8.21 -2.22
C GLY A 44 11.23 9.13 -3.42
N HIS A 45 10.40 8.74 -4.39
CA HIS A 45 10.03 9.56 -5.53
C HIS A 45 8.51 9.77 -5.54
N ARG A 46 8.09 11.00 -5.25
CA ARG A 46 6.69 11.40 -5.27
C ARG A 46 6.28 11.71 -6.71
N SER A 47 5.46 10.85 -7.29
CA SER A 47 4.88 11.02 -8.63
C SER A 47 3.39 10.63 -8.62
N HIS A 48 2.75 10.53 -9.79
CA HIS A 48 1.37 10.02 -9.88
C HIS A 48 1.26 8.56 -9.41
N SER A 49 2.35 7.79 -9.42
CA SER A 49 2.49 6.53 -8.71
C SER A 49 3.71 6.61 -7.79
N PRO A 50 3.53 7.09 -6.55
CA PRO A 50 4.64 7.25 -5.63
C PRO A 50 5.40 5.95 -5.44
N ARG A 51 6.73 6.02 -5.38
CA ARG A 51 7.58 4.84 -5.29
C ARG A 51 8.73 5.08 -4.32
N ILE A 52 9.07 4.05 -3.55
CA ILE A 52 10.29 3.99 -2.75
C ILE A 52 11.21 2.93 -3.36
N ARG A 53 12.50 3.22 -3.45
CA ARG A 53 13.54 2.25 -3.78
C ARG A 53 14.38 1.98 -2.54
N GLY A 54 14.69 0.71 -2.29
CA GLY A 54 15.66 0.32 -1.29
C GLY A 54 17.09 0.63 -1.73
N ALA A 55 18.05 0.39 -0.85
CA ALA A 55 19.48 0.47 -1.19
C ALA A 55 19.93 -0.63 -2.18
N GLY A 56 19.17 -1.72 -2.28
CA GLY A 56 19.35 -2.78 -3.29
C GLY A 56 18.27 -2.76 -4.37
N GLU A 57 17.93 -3.94 -4.91
CA GLU A 57 16.98 -4.09 -6.03
C GLU A 57 15.50 -3.91 -5.64
N GLY A 58 15.19 -3.95 -4.33
CA GLY A 58 13.83 -3.89 -3.84
C GLY A 58 13.17 -2.52 -4.04
N TRP A 59 11.85 -2.51 -4.25
CA TRP A 59 11.08 -1.28 -4.35
C TRP A 59 9.64 -1.46 -3.87
N ILE A 60 9.01 -0.35 -3.46
CA ILE A 60 7.60 -0.28 -3.10
C ILE A 60 6.92 0.74 -4.00
N GLN A 61 5.83 0.36 -4.65
CA GLN A 61 4.96 1.31 -5.36
C GLN A 61 3.64 1.46 -4.60
N PHE A 62 3.14 2.69 -4.52
CA PHE A 62 1.89 3.02 -3.86
C PHE A 62 0.87 3.41 -4.94
N GLN A 63 -0.30 2.77 -4.94
CA GLN A 63 -1.37 3.03 -5.91
C GLN A 63 -2.74 3.01 -5.23
N SER A 64 -3.71 3.70 -5.81
CA SER A 64 -5.13 3.49 -5.48
C SER A 64 -5.68 2.25 -6.19
N PHE A 65 -6.84 1.74 -5.77
CA PHE A 65 -7.54 0.67 -6.51
C PHE A 65 -7.81 1.04 -7.97
N SER A 66 -8.16 2.30 -8.25
CA SER A 66 -8.44 2.78 -9.61
C SER A 66 -7.19 2.86 -10.50
N ALA A 67 -5.99 2.92 -9.90
CA ALA A 67 -4.72 3.05 -10.61
C ALA A 67 -3.87 1.76 -10.54
N ALA A 68 -4.31 0.74 -9.80
CA ALA A 68 -3.64 -0.55 -9.69
C ALA A 68 -3.58 -1.21 -11.07
N GLY A 69 -2.42 -1.09 -11.71
CA GLY A 69 -2.24 -1.42 -13.13
C GLY A 69 -1.65 -2.81 -13.37
N ARG A 70 -1.90 -3.34 -14.57
CA ARG A 70 -1.25 -4.55 -15.10
C ARG A 70 0.18 -4.24 -15.56
N GLY A 71 1.04 -5.25 -15.65
CA GLY A 71 2.38 -5.14 -16.22
C GLY A 71 3.52 -4.90 -15.21
N LEU A 72 3.24 -5.04 -13.92
CA LEU A 72 4.27 -5.09 -12.88
C LEU A 72 4.58 -6.55 -12.54
N THR A 73 5.87 -6.89 -12.50
CA THR A 73 6.31 -8.13 -11.84
C THR A 73 6.49 -7.84 -10.36
N LEU A 74 5.64 -8.47 -9.54
CA LEU A 74 5.52 -8.21 -8.11
C LEU A 74 5.82 -9.49 -7.34
N ASP A 75 6.50 -9.35 -6.22
CA ASP A 75 6.74 -10.46 -5.29
C ASP A 75 5.66 -10.45 -4.18
N ARG A 76 5.13 -9.27 -3.83
CA ARG A 76 4.10 -9.07 -2.80
C ARG A 76 3.13 -7.95 -3.15
N VAL A 77 1.88 -8.10 -2.71
CA VAL A 77 0.85 -7.05 -2.76
C VAL A 77 0.24 -6.90 -1.38
N TYR A 78 0.22 -5.67 -0.86
CA TYR A 78 -0.48 -5.30 0.35
C TYR A 78 -1.66 -4.41 0.03
N VAL A 79 -2.80 -4.67 0.65
CA VAL A 79 -4.00 -3.86 0.49
C VAL A 79 -4.33 -3.20 1.83
N GLU A 80 -4.24 -1.88 1.87
CA GLU A 80 -4.56 -1.07 3.04
C GLU A 80 -6.04 -0.68 3.01
N LEU A 81 -6.81 -1.16 3.98
CA LEU A 81 -8.26 -0.99 4.05
C LEU A 81 -8.69 -0.17 5.27
N SER A 82 -7.78 0.15 6.19
CA SER A 82 -8.10 0.89 7.42
C SER A 82 -8.69 2.27 7.16
N ALA A 83 -8.27 2.96 6.09
CA ALA A 83 -8.84 4.23 5.67
C ALA A 83 -10.32 4.07 5.26
N LEU A 84 -10.64 3.02 4.50
CA LEU A 84 -12.02 2.71 4.10
C LEU A 84 -12.89 2.36 5.32
N VAL A 85 -12.35 1.56 6.24
CA VAL A 85 -13.02 1.21 7.50
C VAL A 85 -13.32 2.45 8.33
N THR A 86 -12.39 3.40 8.41
CA THR A 86 -12.56 4.67 9.15
C THR A 86 -13.60 5.59 8.50
N GLU A 87 -13.59 5.69 7.16
CA GLU A 87 -14.58 6.50 6.41
C GLU A 87 -15.98 5.89 6.45
N LEU A 88 -16.10 4.56 6.48
CA LEU A 88 -17.39 3.87 6.55
C LEU A 88 -17.93 3.77 7.98
N ALA A 89 -17.09 3.91 9.01
CA ALA A 89 -17.50 3.80 10.41
C ALA A 89 -18.72 4.68 10.75
N PRO A 90 -18.79 5.97 10.37
CA PRO A 90 -19.97 6.80 10.63
C PRO A 90 -21.23 6.31 9.89
N ALA A 91 -21.07 5.77 8.68
CA ALA A 91 -22.18 5.29 7.86
C ALA A 91 -22.80 3.98 8.39
N VAL A 92 -22.06 3.21 9.19
CA VAL A 92 -22.55 1.98 9.85
C VAL A 92 -22.77 2.14 11.35
N GLY A 93 -22.89 3.38 11.83
CA GLY A 93 -23.21 3.67 13.24
C GLY A 93 -22.04 3.48 14.21
N GLY A 94 -20.80 3.52 13.74
CA GLY A 94 -19.58 3.41 14.53
C GLY A 94 -19.15 1.99 14.87
N ASP A 95 -19.95 0.97 14.54
CA ASP A 95 -19.63 -0.42 14.81
C ASP A 95 -18.81 -1.05 13.69
N LEU A 96 -17.49 -0.97 13.84
CA LEU A 96 -16.51 -1.55 12.90
C LEU A 96 -16.63 -3.07 12.76
N ALA A 97 -17.25 -3.78 13.72
CA ALA A 97 -17.43 -5.23 13.65
C ALA A 97 -18.42 -5.65 12.55
N ASN A 98 -19.25 -4.73 12.05
CA ASN A 98 -20.23 -4.99 11.00
C ASN A 98 -19.72 -4.71 9.59
N ILE A 99 -18.50 -4.16 9.44
CA ILE A 99 -17.89 -3.95 8.13
C ILE A 99 -17.32 -5.29 7.64
N ARG A 100 -18.13 -6.02 6.87
CA ARG A 100 -17.67 -7.23 6.16
C ARG A 100 -17.01 -6.82 4.86
N ILE A 101 -15.67 -6.83 4.84
CA ILE A 101 -14.92 -6.74 3.59
C ILE A 101 -15.03 -8.11 2.91
N ASN A 102 -15.96 -8.23 1.97
CA ASN A 102 -16.11 -9.42 1.17
C ASN A 102 -15.00 -9.40 0.11
N PRO A 103 -14.02 -10.33 0.12
CA PRO A 103 -13.01 -10.37 -0.93
C PRO A 103 -13.68 -10.85 -2.22
N LEU A 104 -14.21 -9.90 -3.00
CA LEU A 104 -14.76 -10.21 -4.32
C LEU A 104 -13.60 -10.59 -5.23
N HIS A 105 -13.54 -11.89 -5.53
CA HIS A 105 -12.75 -12.54 -6.58
C HIS A 105 -11.25 -12.66 -6.29
N THR A 106 -10.83 -13.84 -5.84
CA THR A 106 -9.53 -14.41 -6.22
C THR A 106 -9.53 -14.61 -7.73
N ALA A 107 -8.92 -13.68 -8.46
CA ALA A 107 -8.47 -13.97 -9.81
C ALA A 107 -7.18 -14.79 -9.67
N GLU A 108 -7.30 -16.10 -9.89
CA GLU A 108 -6.13 -16.94 -10.15
C GLU A 108 -5.49 -16.48 -11.46
N VAL A 109 -4.17 -16.26 -11.45
CA VAL A 109 -3.33 -16.10 -12.66
C VAL A 109 -2.38 -17.28 -12.71
#